data_AF-A0AAE4P9J1-F1
#
_entry.id   AF-A0AAE4P9J1-F1
#
_cell.length_a   1.000
_cell.length_b   1.000
_cell.length_c   1.000
_cell.angle_alpha   90.00
_cell.angle_beta   90.00
_cell.angle_gamma   90.00
#
_symmetry.space_group_name_H-M   'P 1'
#
loop_
_entity.id
_entity.type
_entity.pdbx_description
1 polymer ?
#
loop_
_entity_poly.entity_id
_entity_poly.type
_entity_poly.pdbx_seq_one_letter_code
_entity_poly.pdbx_strand_id
1 'polypeptide(L)'
;MANPRQMTPYTYADSPIVSADDPAFAGGPIPGAPLPEARVPGGYLSDQLGRGFTLITTNPNLAVPGIHVVVIQPTSEAAQVLGADPNSAYLVRPDSHIAARWFDETTAAVQSALSRAIGETA
;
A
#
# COMPACT_ATOMS: atom_id res chain seq x y z
N MET A 1 0.59 8.86 -38.96
CA MET A 1 0.29 9.50 -37.67
C MET A 1 0.14 8.40 -36.63
N ALA A 2 1.22 8.11 -35.89
CA ALA A 2 1.19 7.11 -34.83
C ALA A 2 0.67 7.76 -33.54
N ASN A 3 -0.32 7.13 -32.92
CA ASN A 3 -0.83 7.48 -31.60
C ASN A 3 -0.05 6.65 -30.55
N PRO A 4 0.94 7.20 -29.80
CA PRO A 4 1.85 6.40 -28.99
C PRO A 4 1.40 6.32 -27.51
N ARG A 5 0.10 6.23 -27.23
CA ARG A 5 -0.42 6.04 -25.86
C ARG A 5 -1.15 4.72 -25.64
N GLN A 6 -0.80 3.68 -26.39
CA GLN A 6 -1.05 2.31 -25.94
C GLN A 6 0.05 1.91 -24.94
N MET A 7 -0.11 2.34 -23.68
CA MET A 7 0.35 1.49 -22.58
C MET A 7 -0.55 0.27 -22.62
N THR A 8 -0.02 -0.83 -23.15
CA THR A 8 -0.54 -2.17 -22.90
C THR A 8 -0.77 -2.34 -21.40
N PRO A 9 -1.96 -2.77 -20.95
CA PRO A 9 -2.12 -3.23 -19.58
C PRO A 9 -1.26 -4.49 -19.47
N TYR A 10 -0.04 -4.33 -18.96
CA TYR A 10 0.77 -5.48 -18.61
C TYR A 10 0.10 -6.05 -17.36
N THR A 11 -0.73 -7.06 -17.60
CA THR A 11 -1.21 -8.02 -16.61
C THR A 11 -0.03 -8.44 -15.75
N TYR A 12 0.13 -7.78 -14.60
CA TYR A 12 1.09 -8.13 -13.55
C TYR A 12 0.53 -9.29 -12.72
N ALA A 13 0.06 -10.35 -13.39
CA ALA A 13 -0.54 -11.51 -12.72
C ALA A 13 0.50 -12.62 -12.40
N ASP A 14 1.77 -12.47 -12.78
CA ASP A 14 2.78 -13.52 -12.61
C ASP A 14 4.19 -12.99 -12.30
N SER A 15 4.31 -11.90 -11.52
CA SER A 15 5.58 -11.59 -10.84
C SER A 15 5.47 -12.03 -9.38
N PRO A 16 6.54 -12.57 -8.76
CA PRO A 16 6.61 -12.89 -7.33
C PRO A 16 6.69 -11.60 -6.48
N ILE A 17 5.84 -10.63 -6.77
CA ILE A 17 5.88 -9.25 -6.27
C ILE A 17 5.12 -9.09 -4.95
N VAL A 18 4.51 -10.17 -4.48
CA VAL A 18 3.82 -10.25 -3.20
C VAL A 18 4.86 -10.59 -2.14
N SER A 19 5.21 -9.61 -1.29
CA SER A 19 5.75 -9.96 0.03
C SER A 19 4.74 -10.91 0.67
N ALA A 20 5.21 -12.07 1.16
CA ALA A 20 4.37 -13.15 1.66
C ALA A 20 3.19 -12.60 2.45
N ASP A 21 1.98 -12.97 2.02
CA ASP A 21 0.76 -12.53 2.67
C ASP A 21 0.82 -12.91 4.15
N ASP A 22 0.67 -11.92 5.04
CA ASP A 22 0.66 -12.21 6.46
C ASP A 22 -0.63 -12.96 6.78
N PRO A 23 -0.56 -14.26 7.19
CA PRO A 23 -1.74 -15.09 7.40
C PRO A 23 -2.60 -14.60 8.57
N ALA A 24 -2.14 -13.60 9.34
CA ALA A 24 -2.93 -12.95 10.38
C ALA A 24 -4.06 -12.08 9.83
N PHE A 25 -4.05 -11.70 8.55
CA PHE A 25 -5.17 -10.96 7.95
C PHE A 25 -6.39 -11.86 7.74
N ALA A 26 -7.46 -11.59 8.50
CA ALA A 26 -8.75 -12.26 8.33
C ALA A 26 -9.55 -11.78 7.09
N GLY A 27 -9.07 -10.72 6.40
CA GLY A 27 -9.73 -10.10 5.25
C GLY A 27 -8.92 -8.98 4.62
N GLY A 28 -9.57 -8.14 3.82
CA GLY A 28 -8.94 -6.98 3.16
C GLY A 28 -8.19 -7.31 1.86
N PRO A 29 -7.72 -6.28 1.15
CA PRO A 29 -7.02 -6.44 -0.13
C PRO A 29 -5.64 -7.10 0.08
N ILE A 30 -5.36 -8.09 -0.77
CA ILE A 30 -4.07 -8.79 -0.80
C ILE A 30 -2.99 -7.91 -1.44
N PRO A 31 -1.69 -8.15 -1.17
CA PRO A 31 -0.62 -7.52 -1.93
C PRO A 31 -0.79 -7.82 -3.43
N GLY A 32 -0.55 -6.81 -4.26
CA GLY A 32 -0.82 -6.83 -5.70
C GLY A 32 -2.23 -6.34 -6.08
N ALA A 33 -3.17 -6.23 -5.13
CA ALA A 33 -4.49 -5.67 -5.40
C ALA A 33 -4.46 -4.13 -5.51
N PRO A 34 -5.38 -3.52 -6.27
CA PRO A 34 -5.56 -2.07 -6.24
C PRO A 34 -6.01 -1.63 -4.85
N LEU A 35 -5.57 -0.43 -4.44
CA LEU A 35 -5.99 0.22 -3.22
C LEU A 35 -7.52 0.42 -3.29
N PRO A 36 -8.28 -0.17 -2.36
CA PRO A 36 -9.72 0.02 -2.36
C PRO A 36 -10.03 1.48 -2.02
N GLU A 37 -11.01 2.03 -2.72
CA GLU A 37 -11.45 3.40 -2.48
C GLU A 37 -12.24 3.44 -1.17
N ALA A 38 -11.74 4.22 -0.21
CA ALA A 38 -12.40 4.40 1.07
C ALA A 38 -12.30 5.86 1.51
N ARG A 39 -13.32 6.32 2.25
CA ARG A 39 -13.43 7.70 2.69
C ARG A 39 -12.52 7.98 3.87
N VAL A 40 -11.84 9.12 3.82
CA VAL A 40 -10.94 9.63 4.86
C VAL A 40 -11.23 11.12 5.09
N PRO A 41 -10.81 11.70 6.24
CA PRO A 41 -10.89 13.13 6.43
C PRO A 41 -10.15 13.87 5.31
N GLY A 42 -10.86 14.66 4.51
CA GLY A 42 -10.30 15.37 3.36
C GLY A 42 -10.66 14.80 1.99
N GLY A 43 -11.24 13.58 1.91
CA GLY A 43 -11.64 13.00 0.62
C GLY A 43 -11.63 11.48 0.65
N TYR A 44 -10.80 10.88 -0.20
CA TYR A 44 -10.65 9.44 -0.38
C TYR A 44 -9.20 9.02 -0.18
N LEU A 45 -8.98 7.75 0.18
CA LEU A 45 -7.63 7.18 0.36
C LEU A 45 -6.70 7.44 -0.83
N SER A 46 -7.24 7.34 -2.04
CA SER A 46 -6.52 7.59 -3.29
C SER A 46 -5.99 9.03 -3.41
N ASP A 47 -6.68 10.00 -2.81
CA ASP A 47 -6.29 11.42 -2.81
C ASP A 47 -5.14 11.69 -1.81
N GLN A 48 -5.03 10.86 -0.78
CA GLN A 48 -3.96 10.95 0.22
C GLN A 48 -2.64 10.37 -0.26
N LEU A 49 -2.58 9.78 -1.46
CA LEU A 49 -1.35 9.17 -1.97
C LEU A 49 -0.33 10.24 -2.35
N GLY A 50 0.93 10.01 -1.96
CA GLY A 50 2.05 10.85 -2.35
C GLY A 50 2.49 10.61 -3.80
N ARG A 51 3.47 11.38 -4.27
CA ARG A 51 4.09 11.24 -5.60
C ARG A 51 4.89 9.94 -5.81
N GLY A 52 4.94 9.09 -4.79
CA GLY A 52 5.77 7.89 -4.75
C GLY A 52 5.12 6.84 -3.87
N PHE A 53 5.94 5.99 -3.24
CA PHE A 53 5.42 5.05 -2.27
C PHE A 53 4.77 5.77 -1.09
N THR A 54 3.64 5.25 -0.66
CA THR A 54 2.86 5.76 0.47
C THR A 54 2.66 4.64 1.49
N LEU A 55 2.86 4.94 2.76
CA LEU A 55 2.60 4.04 3.87
C LEU A 55 1.28 4.45 4.53
N ILE A 56 0.26 3.61 4.44
CA ILE A 56 -0.98 3.78 5.19
C ILE A 56 -0.89 2.96 6.46
N THR A 57 -1.15 3.53 7.64
CA THR A 57 -1.06 2.80 8.91
C THR A 57 -2.08 3.25 9.93
N THR A 58 -2.48 2.35 10.82
CA THR A 58 -3.28 2.68 12.02
C THR A 58 -2.40 3.05 13.22
N ASN A 59 -1.08 2.87 13.13
CA ASN A 59 -0.12 3.25 14.18
C ASN A 59 0.44 4.67 13.91
N PRO A 60 0.06 5.69 14.71
CA PRO A 60 0.57 7.05 14.51
C PRO A 60 2.07 7.22 14.79
N ASN A 61 2.70 6.26 15.48
CA ASN A 61 4.12 6.30 15.78
C ASN A 61 4.99 5.68 14.68
N LEU A 62 4.38 5.00 13.70
CA LEU A 62 5.11 4.37 12.61
C LEU A 62 5.44 5.42 11.55
N ALA A 63 6.68 5.89 11.58
CA ALA A 63 7.23 6.79 10.57
C ALA A 63 8.39 6.10 9.83
N VAL A 64 8.43 6.29 8.51
CA VAL A 64 9.49 5.76 7.66
C VAL A 64 10.08 6.90 6.84
N PRO A 65 11.39 7.19 6.97
CA PRO A 65 12.01 8.30 6.25
C PRO A 65 11.98 8.04 4.74
N GLY A 66 11.62 9.06 3.97
CA GLY A 66 11.53 8.99 2.51
C GLY A 66 10.22 8.43 1.95
N ILE A 67 9.26 8.07 2.81
CA ILE A 67 7.93 7.59 2.42
C ILE A 67 6.86 8.58 2.90
N HIS A 68 5.84 8.82 2.09
CA HIS A 68 4.68 9.58 2.54
C HIS A 68 3.84 8.71 3.50
N VAL A 69 3.63 9.15 4.74
CA VAL A 69 2.87 8.38 5.73
C VAL A 69 1.48 8.97 5.90
N VAL A 70 0.46 8.13 5.77
CA VAL A 70 -0.95 8.44 5.99
C VAL A 70 -1.43 7.64 7.19
N VAL A 71 -1.73 8.33 8.28
CA VAL A 71 -2.28 7.68 9.48
C VAL A 71 -3.80 7.70 9.39
N ILE A 72 -4.41 6.52 9.47
CA ILE A 72 -5.86 6.35 9.50
C ILE A 72 -6.32 5.88 10.87
N GLN A 73 -7.55 6.24 11.25
CA GLN A 73 -8.12 5.76 12.50
C GLN A 73 -8.51 4.27 12.33
N PRO A 74 -8.25 3.39 13.31
CA PRO A 74 -8.63 1.98 13.23
C PRO A 74 -10.15 1.76 13.12
N THR A 75 -10.95 2.74 13.53
CA THR A 75 -12.42 2.72 13.41
C THR A 75 -12.95 3.40 12.14
N SER A 76 -12.07 3.88 11.26
CA SER A 76 -12.47 4.53 10.00
C SER A 76 -12.93 3.52 8.96
N GLU A 77 -13.72 4.00 7.98
CA GLU A 77 -14.10 3.20 6.81
C GLU A 77 -12.87 2.68 6.07
N ALA A 78 -11.83 3.50 5.93
CA ALA A 78 -10.55 3.10 5.37
C ALA A 78 -9.94 1.88 6.09
N ALA A 79 -9.93 1.86 7.41
CA ALA A 79 -9.41 0.73 8.17
C ALA A 79 -10.27 -0.53 7.97
N GLN A 80 -11.61 -0.38 7.96
CA GLN A 80 -12.53 -1.50 7.73
C GLN A 80 -12.36 -2.13 6.34
N VAL A 81 -12.28 -1.30 5.31
CA VAL A 81 -12.14 -1.75 3.91
C VAL A 81 -10.77 -2.38 3.67
N LEU A 82 -9.73 -1.85 4.32
CA LEU A 82 -8.40 -2.45 4.28
C LEU A 82 -8.30 -3.73 5.11
N GLY A 83 -9.26 -4.03 5.99
CA GLY A 83 -9.14 -5.11 6.97
C GLY A 83 -8.01 -4.84 7.97
N ALA A 84 -7.82 -3.57 8.32
CA ALA A 84 -6.76 -3.11 9.20
C ALA A 84 -7.13 -3.29 10.67
N ASP A 85 -6.23 -3.93 11.40
CA ASP A 85 -6.24 -4.02 12.85
C ASP A 85 -5.48 -2.85 13.50
N PRO A 86 -5.57 -2.68 14.83
CA PRO A 86 -4.70 -1.78 15.56
C PRO A 86 -3.24 -2.17 15.31
N ASN A 87 -2.45 -1.25 14.75
CA ASN A 87 -1.05 -1.39 14.32
C ASN A 87 -0.79 -1.88 12.89
N SER A 88 -1.83 -2.16 12.11
CA SER A 88 -1.64 -2.55 10.72
C SER A 88 -0.99 -1.45 9.88
N ALA A 89 -0.22 -1.88 8.88
CA ALA A 89 0.46 -1.04 7.93
C ALA A 89 0.34 -1.58 6.51
N TYR A 90 0.29 -0.70 5.52
CA TYR A 90 0.14 -1.03 4.10
C TYR A 90 1.07 -0.14 3.29
N LEU A 91 1.94 -0.78 2.51
CA LEU A 91 2.78 -0.07 1.56
C LEU A 91 2.05 -0.02 0.21
N VAL A 92 1.84 1.18 -0.29
CA VAL A 92 1.11 1.45 -1.54
C VAL A 92 2.07 2.06 -2.56
N ARG A 93 1.99 1.57 -3.79
CA ARG A 93 2.75 2.04 -4.97
C ARG A 93 2.16 3.36 -5.48
N PRO A 94 2.95 4.16 -6.23
CA PRO A 94 2.42 5.36 -6.89
C PRO A 94 1.32 5.07 -7.93
N ASP A 95 1.19 3.82 -8.38
CA ASP A 95 0.10 3.34 -9.24
C ASP A 95 -1.13 2.85 -8.45
N SER A 96 -1.27 3.28 -7.19
CA SER A 96 -2.39 2.90 -6.30
C SER A 96 -2.55 1.39 -6.07
N HIS A 97 -1.47 0.60 -6.14
CA HIS A 97 -1.49 -0.83 -5.85
C HIS A 97 -0.81 -1.14 -4.52
N ILE A 98 -1.34 -2.07 -3.75
CA ILE A 98 -0.74 -2.51 -2.49
C ILE A 98 0.51 -3.34 -2.81
N ALA A 99 1.68 -2.88 -2.38
CA ALA A 99 2.93 -3.62 -2.49
C ALA A 99 3.09 -4.66 -1.36
N ALA A 100 2.66 -4.31 -0.16
CA ALA A 100 2.77 -5.17 1.01
C ALA A 100 1.81 -4.71 2.12
N ARG A 101 1.45 -5.63 3.03
CA ARG A 101 0.61 -5.38 4.19
C ARG A 101 1.16 -6.10 5.41
N TRP A 102 0.94 -5.53 6.60
CA TRP A 102 1.41 -6.07 7.87
C TRP A 102 0.40 -5.82 8.99
N PHE A 103 0.32 -6.74 9.94
CA PHE A 103 -0.58 -6.64 11.09
C PHE A 103 0.03 -5.81 12.24
N ASP A 104 1.32 -6.00 12.51
CA ASP A 104 2.11 -5.27 13.50
C ASP A 104 3.53 -5.17 12.95
N GLU A 105 4.00 -3.96 12.66
CA GLU A 105 5.28 -3.81 11.95
C GLU A 105 6.11 -2.62 12.38
N THR A 106 7.41 -2.78 12.15
CA THR A 106 8.46 -1.82 12.45
C THR A 106 8.90 -1.05 11.21
N THR A 107 9.44 0.15 11.41
CA THR A 107 10.06 0.97 10.36
C THR A 107 11.07 0.18 9.51
N ALA A 108 11.84 -0.73 10.10
CA ALA A 108 12.89 -1.48 9.43
C ALA A 108 12.37 -2.48 8.38
N ALA A 109 11.26 -3.16 8.69
CA ALA A 109 10.66 -4.10 7.73
C ALA A 109 9.98 -3.36 6.57
N VAL A 110 9.32 -2.23 6.86
CA VAL A 110 8.74 -1.38 5.80
C VAL A 110 9.84 -0.88 4.87
N GLN A 111 11.00 -0.45 5.40
CA GLN A 111 12.15 -0.07 4.57
C GLN A 111 12.72 -1.23 3.76
N SER A 112 12.76 -2.43 4.34
CA SER A 112 13.22 -3.63 3.62
C SER A 112 12.27 -3.97 2.47
N ALA A 113 10.96 -3.89 2.68
CA ALA A 113 9.95 -4.11 1.65
C ALA A 113 9.98 -3.01 0.57
N LEU A 114 10.16 -1.74 0.96
CA LEU A 114 10.41 -0.66 0.02
C LEU A 114 11.64 -0.95 -0.84
N SER A 115 12.77 -1.34 -0.22
CA SER A 115 14.02 -1.63 -0.93
C SER A 115 13.86 -2.75 -1.96
N ARG A 116 13.06 -3.77 -1.65
CA ARG A 116 12.70 -4.82 -2.62
C ARG A 116 11.81 -4.27 -3.73
N ALA A 117 10.77 -3.50 -3.39
CA ALA A 117 9.84 -2.93 -4.37
C ALA A 117 10.50 -1.95 -5.35
N ILE A 118 11.54 -1.21 -4.93
CA ILE A 118 12.32 -0.32 -5.81
C ILE A 118 13.41 -1.09 -6.60
N GLY A 119 14.01 -2.11 -5.99
CA GLY A 119 15.11 -2.90 -6.58
C GLY A 119 14.70 -3.78 -7.76
N GLU A 120 13.42 -4.08 -7.91
CA GLU A 120 12.84 -4.85 -9.02
C GLU A 120 12.57 -4.00 -10.29
N THR A 121 13.09 -2.77 -10.35
CA THR A 121 12.97 -1.87 -11.52
C THR A 121 14.27 -1.75 -12.34
N ALA A 122 15.19 -2.71 -12.23
CA ALA A 122 16.45 -2.73 -12.98
C ALA A 122 16.40 -3.68 -14.19
#